data_AF-A0A947W7P5-F1
#
_entry.id   AF-A0A947W7P5-F1
#
_cell.length_a   1.000
_cell.length_b   1.000
_cell.length_c   1.000
_cell.angle_alpha   90.00
_cell.angle_beta   90.00
_cell.angle_gamma   90.00
#
_symmetry.space_group_name_H-M   'P 1'
#
loop_
_entity.id
_entity.type
_entity.pdbx_description
1 polymer ?
#
loop_
_entity_poly.entity_id
_entity_poly.type
_entity_poly.pdbx_seq_one_letter_code
_entity_poly.pdbx_strand_id
1 'polypeptide(L)'
;MKLSRILKTIFLLTLSLAFISFPTVYSLAAEKEILPQTELDTCFAGNFSLSDQFTKTYSDSELQGLDRALKAMNMNRHDMDFRKDYTDGILAFPIILDMMKHPLNLAPYMDGYVNSIDALEKNEWHALPEILASAMLHPAIEFKKLTGIDDIHNEITSEGASVQPRWARMNPCPSEPFIPILNAVSVAEKHAKLAFENLNEDEFKILRQKIPQVITWHDVFKSPYSSEEKERLDKIVKDLDSGSYVDELATKVDLQQMMLAYLALPNPNDLSENIKSGYYPSDQPEYYDTPWGRMAIGTPYSDYYTGDFAILIEPGGDDVYENCRLGAAFGTSDRSVGFFIDMGGNDKYFCDDVNITLGASIMGVGAFYDLGGGDDLYKGGNMSLGSATCGIASFFDDGGSDEYFTKVYGQGAAGYGIGVMVDQAPPLVDTGESPANKEEEEIDESLIENDKYDAWLMAQGFSRQWGIGLCHGSRSNDTYHAGGVYLHAPLFNDRYQSFSQGFSIGSRDIDYAGGIAFLLDDGGNDYYLGDIYNQGVGYWYSGGFLYDRGGNDHYEMTQYGQGSGIHLAVGGIIDNSGNDSYTMNNGLGQGGSHDFAASVMMDRGGNDRYIGSTSCNGSGLTNAVGLFFDR
;
A
#
# COMPACT_ATOMS: atom_id res chain seq x y z
N MET A 1 -52.58 -2.88 33.09
CA MET A 1 -51.92 -1.55 32.94
C MET A 1 -50.54 -1.46 33.63
N LYS A 2 -49.77 -2.56 33.68
CA LYS A 2 -48.39 -2.60 34.22
C LYS A 2 -47.38 -3.29 33.27
N LEU A 3 -47.81 -3.70 32.08
CA LEU A 3 -46.95 -4.34 31.07
C LEU A 3 -46.38 -3.34 30.02
N SER A 4 -46.97 -2.15 29.86
CA SER A 4 -46.54 -1.17 28.84
C SER A 4 -45.41 -0.23 29.29
N ARG A 5 -45.03 -0.24 30.58
CA ARG A 5 -43.91 0.57 31.10
C ARG A 5 -42.57 -0.17 31.11
N ILE A 6 -42.57 -1.50 31.18
CA ILE A 6 -41.34 -2.31 31.11
C ILE A 6 -40.87 -2.43 29.64
N LEU A 7 -41.80 -2.60 28.69
CA LEU A 7 -41.48 -2.59 27.26
C LEU A 7 -40.98 -1.22 26.77
N LYS A 8 -41.44 -0.10 27.34
CA LYS A 8 -40.89 1.22 26.98
C LYS A 8 -39.51 1.50 27.56
N THR A 9 -39.09 0.82 28.63
CA THR A 9 -37.74 1.01 29.19
C THR A 9 -36.71 0.14 28.45
N ILE A 10 -37.12 -1.03 27.95
CA ILE A 10 -36.27 -1.88 27.09
C ILE A 10 -36.17 -1.31 25.66
N PHE A 11 -37.22 -0.65 25.16
CA PHE A 11 -37.22 0.01 23.84
C PHE A 11 -36.53 1.39 23.82
N LEU A 12 -36.28 1.99 24.99
CA LEU A 12 -35.51 3.25 25.12
C LEU A 12 -34.05 3.04 25.50
N LEU A 13 -33.65 1.84 25.96
CA LEU A 13 -32.24 1.46 26.13
C LEU A 13 -31.60 0.87 24.86
N THR A 14 -32.41 0.54 23.84
CA THR A 14 -31.96 0.10 22.51
C THR A 14 -31.86 1.24 21.51
N LEU A 15 -32.24 2.48 21.87
CA LEU A 15 -32.22 3.64 20.98
C LEU A 15 -31.18 4.72 21.34
N SER A 16 -30.31 4.45 22.32
CA SER A 16 -29.21 5.34 22.72
C SER A 16 -27.81 4.72 22.54
N LEU A 17 -27.71 3.69 21.68
CA LEU A 17 -26.44 3.07 21.25
C LEU A 17 -26.30 3.00 19.72
N ALA A 18 -27.20 3.65 18.97
CA ALA A 18 -27.15 3.71 17.52
C ALA A 18 -26.82 5.15 17.10
N PHE A 19 -25.53 5.50 17.11
CA PHE A 19 -24.90 6.56 16.30
C PHE A 19 -23.37 6.63 16.55
N ILE A 20 -22.70 5.48 16.70
CA ILE A 20 -21.27 5.31 16.39
C ILE A 20 -21.12 3.86 15.92
N SER A 21 -21.56 3.62 14.70
CA SER A 21 -21.28 2.40 13.97
C SER A 21 -20.93 2.86 12.57
N PHE A 22 -19.71 2.58 12.12
CA PHE A 22 -19.43 2.48 10.70
C PHE A 22 -20.60 1.73 10.05
N PRO A 23 -21.13 2.15 8.89
CA PRO A 23 -21.93 1.23 8.12
C PRO A 23 -21.04 -0.01 7.95
N THR A 24 -21.42 -1.12 8.57
CA THR A 24 -20.89 -2.45 8.27
C THR A 24 -20.78 -2.48 6.76
N VAL A 25 -19.55 -2.40 6.26
CA VAL A 25 -19.26 -2.30 4.83
C VAL A 25 -19.67 -3.65 4.26
N TYR A 26 -20.89 -3.65 3.72
CA TYR A 26 -21.46 -4.60 2.79
C TYR A 26 -21.05 -6.07 2.94
N SER A 27 -21.80 -6.76 3.80
CA SER A 27 -22.28 -8.10 3.46
C SER A 27 -23.17 -8.02 2.19
N LEU A 28 -22.56 -7.91 1.01
CA LEU A 28 -23.23 -8.03 -0.31
C LEU A 28 -22.87 -9.33 -1.05
N ALA A 29 -22.17 -10.26 -0.42
CA ALA A 29 -21.84 -11.54 -1.03
C ALA A 29 -22.95 -12.61 -0.92
N ALA A 30 -24.16 -12.26 -0.45
CA ALA A 30 -25.23 -13.24 -0.24
C ALA A 30 -26.63 -12.67 -0.49
N GLU A 31 -26.86 -12.13 -1.69
CA GLU A 31 -28.07 -12.38 -2.49
C GLU A 31 -27.88 -11.67 -3.83
N LYS A 32 -28.27 -12.33 -4.92
CA LYS A 32 -28.23 -11.77 -6.28
C LYS A 32 -29.13 -10.54 -6.37
N GLU A 33 -28.65 -9.37 -5.98
CA GLU A 33 -29.18 -8.08 -6.37
C GLU A 33 -28.02 -7.07 -6.27
N ILE A 34 -27.40 -6.83 -7.44
CA ILE A 34 -26.56 -5.66 -7.71
C ILE A 34 -27.33 -4.44 -7.19
N LEU A 35 -26.75 -3.66 -6.29
CA LEU A 35 -27.39 -2.42 -5.84
C LEU A 35 -27.75 -1.59 -7.07
N PRO A 36 -29.04 -1.25 -7.28
CA PRO A 36 -29.42 -0.47 -8.44
C PRO A 36 -28.75 0.91 -8.38
N GLN A 37 -28.26 1.40 -9.52
CA GLN A 37 -27.57 2.70 -9.72
C GLN A 37 -28.18 3.87 -8.91
N THR A 38 -29.49 3.82 -8.70
CA THR A 38 -30.26 4.83 -7.95
C THR A 38 -29.92 4.94 -6.46
N GLU A 39 -29.42 3.88 -5.81
CA GLU A 39 -28.99 3.96 -4.40
C GLU A 39 -27.58 4.53 -4.25
N LEU A 40 -26.67 4.23 -5.20
CA LEU A 40 -25.40 4.94 -5.37
C LEU A 40 -25.65 6.44 -5.54
N ASP A 41 -26.54 6.83 -6.45
CA ASP A 41 -26.91 8.24 -6.69
C ASP A 41 -27.41 8.97 -5.43
N THR A 42 -28.07 8.26 -4.49
CA THR A 42 -28.55 8.88 -3.24
C THR A 42 -27.48 9.07 -2.16
N CYS A 43 -26.42 8.24 -2.14
CA CYS A 43 -25.23 8.49 -1.33
C CYS A 43 -24.45 9.72 -1.85
N PHE A 44 -24.52 10.01 -3.15
CA PHE A 44 -23.88 11.16 -3.80
C PHE A 44 -24.80 12.39 -3.94
N ALA A 45 -26.06 12.32 -3.50
CA ALA A 45 -27.03 13.42 -3.58
C ALA A 45 -26.81 14.53 -2.53
N GLY A 46 -25.74 14.45 -1.74
CA GLY A 46 -25.26 15.59 -0.98
C GLY A 46 -24.68 16.62 -1.94
N ASN A 47 -25.30 17.80 -2.04
CA ASN A 47 -24.72 19.00 -2.66
C ASN A 47 -23.48 19.46 -1.87
N PHE A 48 -22.44 18.64 -1.81
CA PHE A 48 -21.14 19.03 -1.32
C PHE A 48 -20.39 19.65 -2.50
N SER A 49 -20.28 20.96 -2.45
CA SER A 49 -19.28 21.67 -3.21
C SER A 49 -17.92 21.21 -2.65
N LEU A 50 -17.29 20.23 -3.31
CA LEU A 50 -15.87 19.89 -3.21
C LEU A 50 -14.95 21.11 -3.44
N SER A 51 -15.51 22.24 -3.88
CA SER A 51 -14.73 23.34 -4.43
C SER A 51 -13.78 24.00 -3.42
N ASP A 52 -14.17 24.33 -2.19
CA ASP A 52 -13.29 25.19 -1.35
C ASP A 52 -12.05 24.49 -0.74
N GLN A 53 -12.04 23.18 -0.55
CA GLN A 53 -10.85 22.44 -0.07
C GLN A 53 -9.83 22.14 -1.18
N PHE A 54 -10.31 21.99 -2.42
CA PHE A 54 -9.53 21.55 -3.58
C PHE A 54 -9.27 22.68 -4.60
N THR A 55 -9.70 23.92 -4.32
CA THR A 55 -9.70 25.07 -5.26
C THR A 55 -8.33 25.68 -5.55
N LYS A 56 -7.22 25.11 -5.08
CA LYS A 56 -5.89 25.75 -5.17
C LYS A 56 -4.79 24.92 -5.83
N THR A 57 -5.09 23.68 -6.23
CA THR A 57 -4.11 22.83 -6.94
C THR A 57 -3.72 23.43 -8.29
N TYR A 58 -4.73 23.80 -9.09
CA TYR A 58 -4.51 24.53 -10.33
C TYR A 58 -4.47 26.04 -10.07
N SER A 59 -3.46 26.69 -10.61
CA SER A 59 -3.38 28.13 -10.73
C SER A 59 -4.46 28.67 -11.68
N ASP A 60 -4.84 29.93 -11.48
CA ASP A 60 -5.74 30.64 -12.41
C ASP A 60 -5.19 30.64 -13.84
N SER A 61 -3.86 30.70 -14.01
CA SER A 61 -3.18 30.65 -15.31
C SER A 61 -3.37 29.31 -16.02
N GLU A 62 -3.25 28.19 -15.31
CA GLU A 62 -3.44 26.84 -15.86
C GLU A 62 -4.89 26.64 -16.28
N LEU A 63 -5.82 27.02 -15.41
CA LEU A 63 -7.25 26.93 -15.68
C LEU A 63 -7.66 27.78 -16.89
N GLN A 64 -7.09 28.98 -17.04
CA GLN A 64 -7.26 29.80 -18.23
C GLN A 64 -6.60 29.20 -19.47
N GLY A 65 -5.45 28.53 -19.32
CA GLY A 65 -4.78 27.78 -20.39
C GLY A 65 -5.65 26.65 -20.92
N LEU A 66 -6.18 25.83 -20.01
CA LEU A 66 -7.12 24.77 -20.30
C LEU A 66 -8.37 25.29 -21.03
N ASP A 67 -8.97 26.39 -20.55
CA ASP A 67 -10.13 27.00 -21.21
C ASP A 67 -9.84 27.42 -22.65
N ARG A 68 -8.62 27.94 -22.93
CA ARG A 68 -8.20 28.28 -24.28
C ARG A 68 -8.06 27.03 -25.15
N ALA A 69 -7.46 25.96 -24.64
CA ALA A 69 -7.28 24.70 -25.36
C ALA A 69 -8.63 24.04 -25.70
N LEU A 70 -9.53 23.93 -24.71
CA LEU A 70 -10.87 23.37 -24.90
C LEU A 70 -11.68 24.21 -25.91
N LYS A 71 -11.64 25.54 -25.78
CA LYS A 71 -12.35 26.43 -26.71
C LYS A 71 -11.86 26.27 -28.16
N ALA A 72 -10.57 26.00 -28.37
CA ALA A 72 -10.04 25.73 -29.71
C ALA A 72 -10.66 24.47 -30.36
N MET A 73 -11.13 23.53 -29.54
CA MET A 73 -11.85 22.31 -29.96
C MET A 73 -13.37 22.46 -29.90
N ASN A 74 -13.89 23.68 -29.68
CA ASN A 74 -15.30 23.96 -29.45
C ASN A 74 -15.88 23.19 -28.24
N MET A 75 -15.06 23.03 -27.21
CA MET A 75 -15.41 22.42 -25.93
C MET A 75 -15.27 23.44 -24.79
N ASN A 76 -15.82 23.08 -23.63
CA ASN A 76 -15.63 23.73 -22.34
C ASN A 76 -15.37 22.65 -21.27
N ARG A 77 -15.05 23.04 -20.03
CA ARG A 77 -14.66 22.08 -18.98
C ARG A 77 -15.73 21.02 -18.71
N HIS A 78 -17.01 21.37 -18.81
CA HIS A 78 -18.11 20.43 -18.61
C HIS A 78 -18.13 19.30 -19.65
N ASP A 79 -17.58 19.54 -20.85
CA ASP A 79 -17.54 18.52 -21.91
C ASP A 79 -16.53 17.40 -21.60
N MET A 80 -15.68 17.56 -20.57
CA MET A 80 -14.79 16.50 -20.07
C MET A 80 -15.53 15.51 -19.16
N ASP A 81 -16.70 15.88 -18.64
CA ASP A 81 -17.47 15.10 -17.65
C ASP A 81 -18.46 14.13 -18.31
N PHE A 82 -18.14 13.65 -19.52
CA PHE A 82 -18.97 12.67 -20.21
C PHE A 82 -18.93 11.31 -19.50
N ARG A 83 -19.94 10.49 -19.80
CA ARG A 83 -20.15 9.16 -19.24
C ARG A 83 -18.93 8.24 -19.46
N LYS A 84 -18.41 7.62 -18.39
CA LYS A 84 -17.25 6.71 -18.40
C LYS A 84 -17.48 5.44 -17.55
N ASP A 85 -18.73 5.01 -17.41
CA ASP A 85 -19.17 3.85 -16.61
C ASP A 85 -19.96 2.85 -17.48
N TYR A 86 -19.24 2.25 -18.45
CA TYR A 86 -19.85 1.37 -19.46
C TYR A 86 -19.91 -0.10 -19.07
N THR A 87 -19.30 -0.48 -17.94
CA THR A 87 -19.46 -1.79 -17.31
C THR A 87 -19.88 -1.61 -15.84
N ASP A 88 -20.11 -2.72 -15.14
CA ASP A 88 -20.59 -2.69 -13.76
C ASP A 88 -19.48 -2.22 -12.81
N GLY A 89 -18.21 -2.52 -13.12
CA GLY A 89 -17.05 -2.09 -12.34
C GLY A 89 -17.15 -2.60 -10.90
N ILE A 90 -17.25 -3.92 -10.75
CA ILE A 90 -17.50 -4.58 -9.46
C ILE A 90 -16.45 -4.13 -8.45
N LEU A 91 -16.92 -3.55 -7.34
CA LEU A 91 -16.09 -3.00 -6.26
C LEU A 91 -15.24 -1.78 -6.65
N ALA A 92 -15.59 -1.02 -7.69
CA ALA A 92 -14.88 0.22 -8.00
C ALA A 92 -14.89 1.20 -6.82
N PHE A 93 -13.73 1.76 -6.49
CA PHE A 93 -13.61 2.77 -5.45
C PHE A 93 -14.40 4.04 -5.84
N PRO A 94 -15.24 4.59 -4.93
CA PRO A 94 -16.04 5.78 -5.24
C PRO A 94 -15.22 6.98 -5.74
N ILE A 95 -14.03 7.17 -5.18
CA ILE A 95 -13.12 8.26 -5.58
C ILE A 95 -12.59 8.09 -7.01
N ILE A 96 -12.38 6.85 -7.46
CA ILE A 96 -11.95 6.57 -8.84
C ILE A 96 -13.10 6.84 -9.82
N LEU A 97 -14.33 6.48 -9.45
CA LEU A 97 -15.51 6.83 -10.22
C LEU A 97 -15.69 8.35 -10.32
N ASP A 98 -15.47 9.08 -9.22
CA ASP A 98 -15.53 10.54 -9.20
C ASP A 98 -14.47 11.18 -10.09
N MET A 99 -13.20 10.77 -9.98
CA MET A 99 -12.10 11.24 -10.83
C MET A 99 -12.35 10.96 -12.32
N MET A 100 -12.89 9.79 -12.68
CA MET A 100 -13.26 9.51 -14.07
C MET A 100 -14.39 10.43 -14.54
N LYS A 101 -15.39 10.66 -13.70
CA LYS A 101 -16.52 11.53 -14.01
C LYS A 101 -16.11 13.00 -14.09
N HIS A 102 -15.17 13.43 -13.26
CA HIS A 102 -14.69 14.80 -13.11
C HIS A 102 -13.15 14.83 -13.19
N PRO A 103 -12.56 14.77 -14.40
CA PRO A 103 -11.10 14.66 -14.56
C PRO A 103 -10.28 15.77 -13.89
N LEU A 104 -10.86 16.94 -13.65
CA LEU A 104 -10.17 18.00 -12.92
C LEU A 104 -9.98 17.70 -11.43
N ASN A 105 -10.70 16.73 -10.87
CA ASN A 105 -10.54 16.35 -9.47
C ASN A 105 -9.29 15.48 -9.22
N LEU A 106 -8.64 14.93 -10.27
CA LEU A 106 -7.46 14.06 -10.09
C LEU A 106 -6.34 14.74 -9.28
N ALA A 107 -5.78 15.86 -9.76
CA ALA A 107 -4.65 16.49 -9.08
C ALA A 107 -4.99 16.97 -7.65
N PRO A 108 -6.16 17.58 -7.39
CA PRO A 108 -6.54 17.92 -6.02
C PRO A 108 -6.67 16.71 -5.08
N TYR A 109 -7.20 15.58 -5.57
CA TYR A 109 -7.21 14.35 -4.79
C TYR A 109 -5.79 13.84 -4.50
N MET A 110 -4.90 13.83 -5.50
CA MET A 110 -3.50 13.45 -5.31
C MET A 110 -2.82 14.33 -4.25
N ASP A 111 -2.91 15.66 -4.36
CA ASP A 111 -2.41 16.59 -3.32
C ASP A 111 -3.03 16.29 -1.95
N GLY A 112 -4.34 16.01 -1.90
CA GLY A 112 -5.04 15.70 -0.67
C GLY A 112 -4.51 14.43 0.02
N TYR A 113 -4.21 13.38 -0.75
CA TYR A 113 -3.59 12.16 -0.23
C TYR A 113 -2.18 12.42 0.30
N VAL A 114 -1.37 13.17 -0.44
CA VAL A 114 -0.01 13.52 -0.03
C VAL A 114 -0.03 14.36 1.25
N ASN A 115 -0.86 15.40 1.31
CA ASN A 115 -1.06 16.20 2.52
C ASN A 115 -1.57 15.37 3.71
N SER A 116 -2.26 14.25 3.44
CA SER A 116 -2.74 13.33 4.48
C SER A 116 -1.66 12.51 5.10
N ILE A 117 -0.69 12.12 4.29
CA ILE A 117 0.51 11.43 4.73
C ILE A 117 1.40 12.43 5.48
N ASP A 118 1.56 13.66 4.98
CA ASP A 118 2.34 14.72 5.65
C ASP A 118 1.77 15.19 6.99
N ALA A 119 0.46 15.09 7.15
CA ALA A 119 -0.19 15.44 8.41
C ALA A 119 0.14 14.45 9.54
N LEU A 120 0.70 13.29 9.22
CA LEU A 120 1.29 12.42 10.22
C LEU A 120 2.51 13.12 10.84
N GLU A 121 2.56 13.14 12.16
CA GLU A 121 3.83 13.44 12.81
C GLU A 121 4.85 12.39 12.35
N LYS A 122 6.13 12.78 12.20
CA LYS A 122 7.25 11.91 11.73
C LYS A 122 7.39 10.57 12.48
N ASN A 123 6.62 10.35 13.55
CA ASN A 123 6.69 9.18 14.41
C ASN A 123 5.38 8.35 14.41
N GLU A 124 4.40 8.68 13.56
CA GLU A 124 3.10 8.00 13.47
C GLU A 124 2.95 7.11 12.22
N TRP A 125 4.05 6.71 11.56
CA TRP A 125 4.03 5.83 10.38
C TRP A 125 3.29 4.51 10.58
N HIS A 126 3.26 4.00 11.81
CA HIS A 126 2.45 2.85 12.16
C HIS A 126 0.95 3.06 11.83
N ALA A 127 0.43 4.28 11.82
CA ALA A 127 -0.97 4.59 11.48
C ALA A 127 -1.24 4.74 9.97
N LEU A 128 -0.22 4.63 9.10
CA LEU A 128 -0.41 4.80 7.65
C LEU A 128 -1.50 3.90 7.05
N PRO A 129 -1.55 2.57 7.33
CA PRO A 129 -2.60 1.73 6.77
C PRO A 129 -4.01 2.19 7.12
N GLU A 130 -4.21 2.74 8.33
CA GLU A 130 -5.48 3.30 8.77
C GLU A 130 -5.85 4.56 7.97
N ILE A 131 -4.90 5.46 7.76
CA ILE A 131 -5.12 6.69 6.97
C ILE A 131 -5.45 6.35 5.54
N LEU A 132 -4.68 5.45 4.93
CA LEU A 132 -4.92 5.00 3.56
C LEU A 132 -6.30 4.34 3.43
N ALA A 133 -6.71 3.52 4.39
CA ALA A 133 -8.06 2.95 4.41
C ALA A 133 -9.16 4.03 4.53
N SER A 134 -8.95 5.03 5.38
CA SER A 134 -9.91 6.12 5.64
C SER A 134 -10.07 7.05 4.44
N ALA A 135 -8.96 7.46 3.83
CA ALA A 135 -8.91 8.37 2.69
C ALA A 135 -9.52 7.77 1.40
N MET A 136 -9.79 6.46 1.38
CA MET A 136 -10.35 5.75 0.22
C MET A 136 -11.85 5.48 0.31
N LEU A 137 -12.45 5.65 1.50
CA LEU A 137 -13.89 5.46 1.72
C LEU A 137 -14.69 6.75 1.72
N HIS A 138 -14.04 7.92 1.70
CA HIS A 138 -14.72 9.20 1.82
C HIS A 138 -14.25 10.25 0.79
N PRO A 139 -15.15 10.80 -0.06
CA PRO A 139 -14.78 11.77 -1.10
C PRO A 139 -14.29 13.12 -0.56
N ALA A 140 -14.43 13.39 0.74
CA ALA A 140 -13.98 14.64 1.37
C ALA A 140 -12.58 14.57 2.01
N ILE A 141 -11.85 13.44 1.90
CA ILE A 141 -10.56 13.22 2.61
C ILE A 141 -10.69 13.69 4.08
N GLU A 142 -11.75 13.23 4.76
CA GLU A 142 -11.96 13.55 6.17
C GLU A 142 -11.34 12.42 7.00
N PHE A 143 -10.20 12.71 7.62
CA PHE A 143 -9.57 11.84 8.60
C PHE A 143 -10.54 11.54 9.72
N LYS A 144 -11.02 10.31 9.75
CA LYS A 144 -11.59 9.75 10.96
C LYS A 144 -10.64 8.64 11.36
N LYS A 145 -10.03 8.80 12.55
CA LYS A 145 -9.46 7.64 13.26
C LYS A 145 -10.54 6.55 13.22
N LEU A 146 -10.20 5.42 12.62
CA LEU A 146 -11.03 4.23 12.65
C LEU A 146 -11.31 3.94 14.13
N THR A 147 -12.58 3.79 14.46
CA THR A 147 -13.03 3.57 15.84
C THR A 147 -12.42 2.26 16.36
N GLY A 148 -11.63 2.32 17.44
CA GLY A 148 -11.17 1.10 18.14
C GLY A 148 -9.76 1.13 18.77
N ILE A 149 -8.90 2.12 18.49
CA ILE A 149 -7.52 2.16 19.06
C ILE A 149 -7.54 2.13 20.59
N ASP A 150 -8.37 2.96 21.23
CA ASP A 150 -8.50 2.98 22.69
C ASP A 150 -9.02 1.63 23.24
N ASP A 151 -9.86 0.94 22.48
CA ASP A 151 -10.41 -0.37 22.85
C ASP A 151 -9.33 -1.46 22.75
N ILE A 152 -8.46 -1.41 21.73
CA ILE A 152 -7.33 -2.35 21.55
C ILE A 152 -6.34 -2.23 22.71
N HIS A 153 -5.95 -1.03 23.12
CA HIS A 153 -4.99 -0.86 24.21
C HIS A 153 -5.51 -1.47 25.54
N ASN A 154 -6.80 -1.27 25.82
CA ASN A 154 -7.48 -1.89 26.95
C ASN A 154 -7.51 -3.42 26.81
N GLU A 155 -7.76 -3.93 25.59
CA GLU A 155 -7.73 -5.36 25.30
C GLU A 155 -6.35 -5.97 25.57
N ILE A 156 -5.27 -5.38 25.06
CA ILE A 156 -3.87 -5.83 25.30
C ILE A 156 -3.57 -5.90 26.80
N THR A 157 -3.97 -4.86 27.54
CA THR A 157 -3.79 -4.82 29.00
C THR A 157 -4.55 -5.96 29.69
N SER A 158 -5.80 -6.20 29.27
CA SER A 158 -6.65 -7.27 29.82
C SER A 158 -6.16 -8.67 29.46
N GLU A 159 -5.70 -8.85 28.22
CA GLU A 159 -5.12 -10.08 27.69
C GLU A 159 -3.88 -10.42 28.51
N GLY A 160 -2.99 -9.46 28.74
CA GLY A 160 -1.81 -9.61 29.58
C GLY A 160 -2.15 -10.20 30.96
N ALA A 161 -3.16 -9.68 31.66
CA ALA A 161 -3.57 -10.25 32.94
C ALA A 161 -4.00 -11.74 32.87
N SER A 162 -4.48 -12.20 31.71
CA SER A 162 -4.98 -13.56 31.50
C SER A 162 -3.91 -14.56 31.02
N VAL A 163 -2.98 -14.13 30.16
CA VAL A 163 -1.97 -14.99 29.52
C VAL A 163 -0.60 -14.95 30.17
N GLN A 164 -0.32 -14.02 31.09
CA GLN A 164 0.92 -13.98 31.88
C GLN A 164 1.37 -15.36 32.46
N PRO A 165 0.47 -16.20 33.02
CA PRO A 165 0.86 -17.54 33.48
C PRO A 165 1.31 -18.51 32.37
N ARG A 166 1.00 -18.23 31.10
CA ARG A 166 1.42 -19.01 29.93
C ARG A 166 2.85 -18.67 29.56
N TRP A 167 3.20 -17.38 29.51
CA TRP A 167 4.53 -16.90 29.17
C TRP A 167 5.56 -17.32 30.22
N ALA A 168 5.18 -17.25 31.50
CA ALA A 168 5.98 -17.73 32.63
C ALA A 168 6.33 -19.24 32.58
N ARG A 169 5.69 -20.02 31.70
CA ARG A 169 5.99 -21.46 31.51
C ARG A 169 6.89 -21.73 30.31
N MET A 170 7.22 -20.72 29.50
CA MET A 170 8.21 -20.84 28.44
C MET A 170 9.58 -21.13 29.07
N ASN A 171 10.40 -21.90 28.36
CA ASN A 171 11.75 -22.23 28.81
C ASN A 171 12.77 -22.01 27.66
N PRO A 172 13.59 -20.96 27.71
CA PRO A 172 13.61 -19.92 28.76
C PRO A 172 12.31 -19.10 28.81
N CYS A 173 12.05 -18.43 29.94
CA CYS A 173 10.97 -17.45 30.03
C CYS A 173 11.52 -16.11 29.52
N PRO A 174 10.86 -15.43 28.55
CA PRO A 174 11.26 -14.10 28.13
C PRO A 174 11.32 -13.15 29.31
N SER A 175 12.24 -12.19 29.28
CA SER A 175 12.33 -11.18 30.33
C SER A 175 11.09 -10.27 30.31
N GLU A 176 10.71 -9.73 31.48
CA GLU A 176 9.53 -8.88 31.67
C GLU A 176 9.30 -7.79 30.60
N PRO A 177 10.30 -7.01 30.13
CA PRO A 177 10.06 -5.97 29.13
C PRO A 177 9.55 -6.49 27.78
N PHE A 178 9.74 -7.77 27.44
CA PHE A 178 9.26 -8.36 26.18
C PHE A 178 7.86 -8.99 26.31
N ILE A 179 7.33 -9.15 27.52
CA ILE A 179 6.00 -9.72 27.74
C ILE A 179 4.87 -8.88 27.11
N PRO A 180 4.88 -7.52 27.16
CA PRO A 180 3.89 -6.71 26.46
C PRO A 180 3.79 -6.99 24.96
N ILE A 181 4.91 -7.29 24.30
CA ILE A 181 4.96 -7.63 22.86
C ILE A 181 4.22 -8.95 22.60
N LEU A 182 4.43 -9.96 23.46
CA LEU A 182 3.69 -11.22 23.36
C LEU A 182 2.18 -11.04 23.56
N ASN A 183 1.77 -10.11 24.44
CA ASN A 183 0.36 -9.80 24.65
C ASN A 183 -0.23 -9.10 23.42
N ALA A 184 0.48 -8.12 22.87
CA ALA A 184 0.13 -7.42 21.62
C ALA A 184 -0.06 -8.41 20.46
N VAL A 185 0.91 -9.30 20.22
CA VAL A 185 0.81 -10.33 19.18
C VAL A 185 -0.33 -11.33 19.47
N SER A 186 -0.64 -11.64 20.73
CA SER A 186 -1.80 -12.49 21.07
C SER A 186 -3.13 -11.85 20.66
N VAL A 187 -3.30 -10.56 20.94
CA VAL A 187 -4.48 -9.79 20.52
C VAL A 187 -4.54 -9.67 19.00
N ALA A 188 -3.41 -9.38 18.35
CA ALA A 188 -3.31 -9.33 16.89
C ALA A 188 -3.74 -10.66 16.25
N GLU A 189 -3.24 -11.79 16.75
CA GLU A 189 -3.58 -13.13 16.28
C GLU A 189 -5.06 -13.49 16.47
N LYS A 190 -5.68 -13.00 17.55
CA LYS A 190 -7.13 -13.16 17.77
C LYS A 190 -7.90 -12.42 16.67
N HIS A 191 -7.62 -11.15 16.45
CA HIS A 191 -8.32 -10.35 15.44
C HIS A 191 -8.06 -10.83 14.01
N ALA A 192 -6.82 -11.23 13.69
CA ALA A 192 -6.48 -11.78 12.38
C ALA A 192 -7.28 -13.06 12.07
N LYS A 193 -7.61 -13.87 13.08
CA LYS A 193 -8.48 -15.05 12.92
C LYS A 193 -9.95 -14.67 12.77
N LEU A 194 -10.42 -13.68 13.54
CA LEU A 194 -11.78 -13.16 13.43
C LEU A 194 -12.08 -12.63 12.02
N ALA A 195 -11.06 -12.10 11.33
CA ALA A 195 -11.18 -11.58 9.97
C ALA A 195 -11.71 -12.59 8.94
N PHE A 196 -11.63 -13.89 9.24
CA PHE A 196 -12.04 -14.97 8.34
C PHE A 196 -13.27 -15.76 8.82
N GLU A 197 -13.99 -15.32 9.85
CA GLU A 197 -15.18 -16.03 10.36
C GLU A 197 -16.31 -16.19 9.34
N ASN A 198 -16.33 -15.34 8.31
CA ASN A 198 -17.30 -15.42 7.21
C ASN A 198 -16.96 -16.49 6.16
N LEU A 199 -15.82 -17.18 6.31
CA LEU A 199 -15.40 -18.28 5.44
C LEU A 199 -15.53 -19.61 6.18
N ASN A 200 -16.07 -20.63 5.51
CA ASN A 200 -15.93 -21.99 5.99
C ASN A 200 -14.50 -22.53 5.74
N GLU A 201 -14.19 -23.70 6.30
CA GLU A 201 -12.83 -24.29 6.22
C GLU A 201 -12.35 -24.50 4.78
N ASP A 202 -13.22 -24.99 3.88
CA ASP A 202 -12.85 -25.21 2.48
C ASP A 202 -12.68 -23.87 1.76
N GLU A 203 -13.55 -22.88 2.02
CA GLU A 203 -13.42 -21.53 1.44
C GLU A 203 -12.10 -20.86 1.87
N PHE A 204 -11.75 -20.92 3.16
CA PHE A 204 -10.48 -20.40 3.66
C PHE A 204 -9.29 -21.06 2.95
N LYS A 205 -9.30 -22.39 2.84
CA LYS A 205 -8.24 -23.14 2.15
C LYS A 205 -8.16 -22.82 0.66
N ILE A 206 -9.31 -22.69 -0.02
CA ILE A 206 -9.38 -22.29 -1.43
C ILE A 206 -8.78 -20.90 -1.61
N LEU A 207 -9.21 -19.93 -0.79
CA LEU A 207 -8.71 -18.57 -0.86
C LEU A 207 -7.19 -18.57 -0.67
N ARG A 208 -6.69 -19.22 0.39
CA ARG A 208 -5.25 -19.31 0.65
C ARG A 208 -4.47 -19.99 -0.47
N GLN A 209 -5.02 -21.04 -1.07
CA GLN A 209 -4.37 -21.77 -2.16
C GLN A 209 -4.28 -20.93 -3.44
N LYS A 210 -5.33 -20.16 -3.76
CA LYS A 210 -5.52 -19.55 -5.08
C LYS A 210 -5.23 -18.07 -5.13
N ILE A 211 -5.49 -17.31 -4.06
CA ILE A 211 -5.31 -15.86 -4.07
C ILE A 211 -3.90 -15.41 -4.49
N PRO A 212 -2.80 -16.07 -4.10
CA PRO A 212 -1.46 -15.62 -4.50
C PRO A 212 -1.24 -15.74 -6.02
N GLN A 213 -1.86 -16.75 -6.65
CA GLN A 213 -1.80 -16.95 -8.10
C GLN A 213 -2.69 -15.95 -8.85
N VAL A 214 -3.86 -15.62 -8.26
CA VAL A 214 -4.75 -14.60 -8.82
C VAL A 214 -4.02 -13.27 -8.89
N ILE A 215 -3.46 -12.78 -7.78
CA ILE A 215 -2.86 -11.44 -7.67
C ILE A 215 -1.51 -11.26 -8.40
N THR A 216 -0.71 -12.32 -8.57
CA THR A 216 0.65 -12.19 -9.14
C THR A 216 0.76 -12.59 -10.60
N TRP A 217 -0.29 -13.22 -11.17
CA TRP A 217 -0.31 -13.73 -12.56
C TRP A 217 0.83 -14.67 -12.95
N HIS A 218 1.63 -15.11 -11.99
CA HIS A 218 2.74 -16.03 -12.20
C HIS A 218 2.68 -17.15 -11.15
N ASP A 219 3.06 -18.36 -11.55
CA ASP A 219 3.13 -19.50 -10.63
C ASP A 219 4.43 -19.43 -9.80
N VAL A 220 4.51 -18.39 -8.96
CA VAL A 220 5.69 -18.10 -8.14
C VAL A 220 5.61 -18.69 -6.73
N PHE A 221 4.42 -19.13 -6.31
CA PHE A 221 4.19 -19.68 -4.97
C PHE A 221 3.98 -21.19 -4.98
N LYS A 222 4.65 -21.87 -4.05
CA LYS A 222 4.35 -23.27 -3.74
C LYS A 222 3.03 -23.34 -2.98
N SER A 223 2.24 -24.37 -3.28
CA SER A 223 1.05 -24.69 -2.51
C SER A 223 1.43 -25.00 -1.05
N PRO A 224 0.69 -24.48 -0.05
CA PRO A 224 0.87 -24.87 1.34
C PRO A 224 0.21 -26.24 1.66
N TYR A 225 -0.49 -26.86 0.70
CA TYR A 225 -1.25 -28.09 0.91
C TYR A 225 -0.61 -29.29 0.18
N SER A 226 -0.98 -30.50 0.61
CA SER A 226 -0.58 -31.72 -0.08
C SER A 226 -1.14 -31.75 -1.51
N SER A 227 -0.53 -32.52 -2.41
CA SER A 227 -1.02 -32.66 -3.78
C SER A 227 -2.48 -33.15 -3.84
N GLU A 228 -2.87 -34.03 -2.92
CA GLU A 228 -4.22 -34.58 -2.80
C GLU A 228 -5.25 -33.52 -2.39
N GLU A 229 -4.92 -32.70 -1.37
CA GLU A 229 -5.79 -31.62 -0.93
C GLU A 229 -5.86 -30.51 -1.98
N LYS A 230 -4.74 -30.18 -2.63
CA LYS A 230 -4.72 -29.23 -3.75
C LYS A 230 -5.67 -29.68 -4.88
N GLU A 231 -5.60 -30.95 -5.30
CA GLU A 231 -6.49 -31.47 -6.34
C GLU A 231 -7.97 -31.43 -5.93
N ARG A 232 -8.26 -31.73 -4.65
CA ARG A 232 -9.61 -31.60 -4.08
C ARG A 232 -10.12 -30.16 -4.15
N LEU A 233 -9.33 -29.19 -3.67
CA LEU A 233 -9.71 -27.76 -3.67
C LEU A 233 -9.88 -27.23 -5.11
N ASP A 234 -8.97 -27.60 -6.02
CA ASP A 234 -9.03 -27.23 -7.44
C ASP A 234 -10.30 -27.74 -8.11
N LYS A 235 -10.75 -28.95 -7.74
CA LYS A 235 -12.01 -29.51 -8.24
C LYS A 235 -13.22 -28.72 -7.74
N ILE A 236 -13.25 -28.29 -6.48
CA ILE A 236 -14.36 -27.47 -5.95
C ILE A 236 -14.48 -26.17 -6.76
N VAL A 237 -13.36 -25.47 -6.98
CA VAL A 237 -13.35 -24.22 -7.77
C VAL A 237 -13.82 -24.47 -9.20
N LYS A 238 -13.35 -25.56 -9.83
CA LYS A 238 -13.74 -25.92 -11.19
C LYS A 238 -15.23 -26.26 -11.31
N ASP A 239 -15.79 -26.96 -10.34
CA ASP A 239 -17.20 -27.39 -10.34
C ASP A 239 -18.17 -26.20 -10.14
N LEU A 240 -17.70 -25.08 -9.55
CA LEU A 240 -18.47 -23.85 -9.38
C LEU A 240 -18.54 -22.98 -10.66
N ASP A 241 -17.59 -23.14 -11.59
CA ASP A 241 -17.56 -22.54 -12.95
C ASP A 241 -17.80 -21.01 -13.02
N SER A 242 -17.40 -20.22 -12.00
CA SER A 242 -17.70 -18.78 -11.98
C SER A 242 -16.57 -17.84 -12.38
N GLY A 243 -15.31 -18.28 -12.49
CA GLY A 243 -14.16 -17.42 -12.85
C GLY A 243 -13.77 -16.37 -11.78
N SER A 244 -14.76 -15.78 -11.10
CA SER A 244 -14.65 -14.79 -10.01
C SER A 244 -14.71 -15.39 -8.60
N TYR A 245 -14.85 -16.71 -8.46
CA TYR A 245 -15.10 -17.31 -7.14
C TYR A 245 -14.04 -16.95 -6.09
N VAL A 246 -12.77 -16.91 -6.48
CA VAL A 246 -11.67 -16.57 -5.55
C VAL A 246 -11.76 -15.10 -5.13
N ASP A 247 -12.06 -14.20 -6.06
CA ASP A 247 -12.33 -12.79 -5.81
C ASP A 247 -13.53 -12.61 -4.87
N GLU A 248 -14.63 -13.34 -5.08
CA GLU A 248 -15.81 -13.36 -4.19
C GLU A 248 -15.48 -13.85 -2.78
N LEU A 249 -14.56 -14.80 -2.62
CA LEU A 249 -14.09 -15.22 -1.29
C LEU A 249 -13.23 -14.13 -0.64
N ALA A 250 -12.39 -13.45 -1.41
CA ALA A 250 -11.57 -12.36 -0.91
C ALA A 250 -12.41 -11.21 -0.35
N THR A 251 -13.59 -10.92 -0.92
CA THR A 251 -14.50 -9.88 -0.39
C THR A 251 -15.15 -10.23 0.95
N LYS A 252 -15.10 -11.50 1.38
CA LYS A 252 -15.67 -11.93 2.67
C LYS A 252 -14.72 -11.69 3.84
N VAL A 253 -13.46 -11.34 3.56
CA VAL A 253 -12.46 -11.01 4.58
C VAL A 253 -12.85 -9.70 5.26
N ASP A 254 -12.94 -9.72 6.59
CA ASP A 254 -13.26 -8.55 7.38
C ASP A 254 -11.99 -7.70 7.58
N LEU A 255 -11.84 -6.68 6.72
CA LEU A 255 -10.71 -5.75 6.76
C LEU A 255 -10.67 -4.92 8.05
N GLN A 256 -11.80 -4.71 8.73
CA GLN A 256 -11.80 -4.02 10.02
C GLN A 256 -11.12 -4.88 11.08
N GLN A 257 -11.44 -6.17 11.14
CA GLN A 257 -10.72 -7.09 12.04
C GLN A 257 -9.24 -7.17 11.69
N MET A 258 -8.89 -7.15 10.39
CA MET A 258 -7.49 -7.12 9.97
C MET A 258 -6.78 -5.83 10.43
N MET A 259 -7.44 -4.67 10.34
CA MET A 259 -6.91 -3.40 10.83
C MET A 259 -6.71 -3.40 12.34
N LEU A 260 -7.68 -3.93 13.10
CA LEU A 260 -7.53 -4.08 14.55
C LEU A 260 -6.36 -5.01 14.90
N ALA A 261 -6.14 -6.07 14.11
CA ALA A 261 -4.99 -6.95 14.29
C ALA A 261 -3.66 -6.22 14.07
N TYR A 262 -3.58 -5.38 13.05
CA TYR A 262 -2.39 -4.59 12.76
C TYR A 262 -2.12 -3.51 13.81
N LEU A 263 -3.13 -2.74 14.21
CA LEU A 263 -3.02 -1.71 15.26
C LEU A 263 -2.75 -2.27 16.66
N ALA A 264 -2.92 -3.59 16.86
CA ALA A 264 -2.53 -4.25 18.10
C ALA A 264 -1.02 -4.53 18.19
N LEU A 265 -0.28 -4.49 17.07
CA LEU A 265 1.17 -4.66 17.09
C LEU A 265 1.85 -3.49 17.80
N PRO A 266 3.01 -3.71 18.45
CA PRO A 266 3.74 -2.63 19.10
C PRO A 266 4.10 -1.50 18.13
N ASN A 267 3.95 -0.26 18.58
CA ASN A 267 4.53 0.87 17.88
C ASN A 267 6.07 0.81 18.03
N PRO A 268 6.84 0.84 16.93
CA PRO A 268 8.31 0.79 16.98
C PRO A 268 8.93 1.87 17.88
N ASN A 269 8.40 3.11 17.85
CA ASN A 269 8.91 4.24 18.64
C ASN A 269 8.72 4.03 20.15
N ASP A 270 7.57 3.47 20.54
CA ASP A 270 7.36 3.12 21.95
C ASP A 270 8.32 2.01 22.38
N LEU A 271 8.65 1.09 21.49
CA LEU A 271 9.48 -0.06 21.83
C LEU A 271 10.95 0.33 22.06
N SER A 272 11.51 1.13 21.17
CA SER A 272 12.89 1.62 21.24
C SER A 272 13.14 2.48 22.48
N GLU A 273 12.17 3.30 22.89
CA GLU A 273 12.28 4.12 24.11
C GLU A 273 12.13 3.31 25.40
N ASN A 274 11.27 2.28 25.40
CA ASN A 274 10.87 1.58 26.64
C ASN A 274 11.76 0.39 27.01
N ILE A 275 12.45 -0.25 26.06
CA ILE A 275 13.34 -1.39 26.34
C ILE A 275 14.80 -0.95 26.34
N LYS A 276 15.38 -0.87 27.54
CA LYS A 276 16.77 -0.45 27.73
C LYS A 276 17.78 -1.53 27.32
N SER A 277 18.94 -1.12 26.83
CA SER A 277 20.06 -2.00 26.41
C SER A 277 20.48 -3.07 27.43
N GLY A 278 20.26 -2.85 28.73
CA GLY A 278 20.58 -3.83 29.78
C GLY A 278 19.65 -5.05 29.88
N TYR A 279 18.60 -5.14 29.05
CA TYR A 279 17.65 -6.28 29.04
C TYR A 279 17.92 -7.32 27.96
N TYR A 280 18.83 -7.02 27.03
CA TYR A 280 19.16 -7.91 25.93
C TYR A 280 20.24 -8.92 26.33
N PRO A 281 20.20 -10.14 25.77
CA PRO A 281 21.30 -11.10 25.85
C PRO A 281 22.64 -10.46 25.45
N SER A 282 23.73 -10.85 26.12
CA SER A 282 25.06 -10.26 25.88
C SER A 282 26.08 -11.21 25.26
N ASP A 283 25.74 -12.50 25.16
CA ASP A 283 26.64 -13.54 24.65
C ASP A 283 26.18 -14.11 23.29
N GLN A 284 24.88 -14.39 23.15
CA GLN A 284 24.25 -14.94 21.94
C GLN A 284 22.74 -14.67 21.95
N PRO A 285 22.06 -14.69 20.79
CA PRO A 285 20.62 -14.56 20.71
C PRO A 285 19.88 -15.63 21.50
N GLU A 286 18.76 -15.25 22.12
CA GLU A 286 17.87 -16.16 22.81
C GLU A 286 16.69 -16.56 21.94
N TYR A 287 16.39 -17.86 21.90
CA TYR A 287 15.34 -18.42 21.07
C TYR A 287 14.23 -19.04 21.90
N TYR A 288 13.00 -18.82 21.44
CA TYR A 288 11.79 -19.21 22.14
C TYR A 288 10.80 -19.86 21.17
N ASP A 289 10.11 -20.91 21.63
CA ASP A 289 8.98 -21.47 20.90
C ASP A 289 7.68 -20.81 21.39
N THR A 290 6.99 -20.13 20.47
CA THR A 290 5.66 -19.57 20.73
C THR A 290 4.58 -20.39 20.02
N PRO A 291 3.29 -20.22 20.37
CA PRO A 291 2.18 -20.84 19.64
C PRO A 291 2.09 -20.43 18.16
N TRP A 292 2.75 -19.33 17.79
CA TRP A 292 2.77 -18.76 16.44
C TRP A 292 4.07 -19.08 15.70
N GLY A 293 5.00 -19.77 16.36
CA GLY A 293 6.31 -20.17 15.83
C GLY A 293 7.48 -19.56 16.60
N ARG A 294 8.68 -19.63 16.01
CA ARG A 294 9.92 -19.23 16.67
C ARG A 294 9.94 -17.74 16.95
N MET A 295 10.37 -17.37 18.15
CA MET A 295 10.73 -16.01 18.53
C MET A 295 12.23 -15.93 18.80
N ALA A 296 12.86 -14.82 18.46
CA ALA A 296 14.22 -14.50 18.83
C ALA A 296 14.32 -13.13 19.53
N ILE A 297 15.27 -13.02 20.45
CA ILE A 297 15.73 -11.78 21.05
C ILE A 297 17.24 -11.72 20.82
N GLY A 298 17.69 -10.71 20.09
CA GLY A 298 19.08 -10.54 19.67
C GLY A 298 20.01 -9.95 20.72
N THR A 299 21.27 -9.75 20.34
CA THR A 299 22.29 -9.14 21.19
C THR A 299 22.65 -7.75 20.68
N PRO A 300 23.21 -6.84 21.50
CA PRO A 300 23.67 -5.53 21.02
C PRO A 300 24.92 -5.57 20.10
N TYR A 301 25.19 -6.72 19.47
CA TYR A 301 26.34 -6.97 18.61
C TYR A 301 25.88 -7.75 17.38
N SER A 302 26.68 -7.68 16.31
CA SER A 302 26.45 -8.44 15.08
C SER A 302 26.14 -9.92 15.30
N ASP A 303 24.92 -10.29 14.95
CA ASP A 303 24.33 -11.61 15.03
C ASP A 303 24.06 -12.18 13.63
N TYR A 304 23.73 -13.47 13.60
CA TYR A 304 23.44 -14.19 12.38
C TYR A 304 22.20 -15.06 12.54
N TYR A 305 21.23 -14.87 11.66
CA TYR A 305 19.93 -15.52 11.70
C TYR A 305 19.65 -16.38 10.48
N THR A 306 18.91 -17.47 10.70
CA THR A 306 18.35 -18.28 9.62
C THR A 306 17.02 -18.92 10.01
N GLY A 307 16.11 -19.02 9.03
CA GLY A 307 14.81 -19.66 9.14
C GLY A 307 13.66 -18.69 9.48
N ASP A 308 12.54 -19.26 9.90
CA ASP A 308 11.28 -18.51 10.02
C ASP A 308 11.04 -18.02 11.46
N PHE A 309 10.81 -16.72 11.62
CA PHE A 309 10.52 -16.09 12.91
C PHE A 309 9.12 -15.46 12.89
N ALA A 310 8.32 -15.75 13.92
CA ALA A 310 7.05 -15.07 14.17
C ALA A 310 7.30 -13.69 14.77
N ILE A 311 8.30 -13.61 15.64
CA ILE A 311 8.73 -12.41 16.35
C ILE A 311 10.25 -12.41 16.36
N LEU A 312 10.89 -11.35 15.94
CA LEU A 312 12.33 -11.14 16.16
C LEU A 312 12.53 -9.68 16.56
N ILE A 313 13.32 -9.50 17.62
CA ILE A 313 13.64 -8.19 18.19
C ILE A 313 15.15 -8.12 18.28
N GLU A 314 15.76 -7.32 17.43
CA GLU A 314 17.20 -7.07 17.40
C GLU A 314 17.52 -5.69 18.00
N PRO A 315 18.27 -5.62 19.13
CA PRO A 315 18.75 -4.35 19.67
C PRO A 315 19.90 -3.70 18.87
N GLY A 316 20.50 -4.42 17.94
CA GLY A 316 21.36 -3.87 16.89
C GLY A 316 22.78 -4.43 16.83
N GLY A 317 23.58 -3.89 15.90
CA GLY A 317 24.83 -4.49 15.43
C GLY A 317 24.71 -4.72 13.92
N ASP A 318 25.82 -4.88 13.19
CA ASP A 318 25.74 -5.18 11.75
C ASP A 318 25.38 -6.67 11.54
N ASP A 319 24.09 -6.98 11.42
CA ASP A 319 23.48 -8.30 11.41
C ASP A 319 23.35 -8.91 10.02
N VAL A 320 23.26 -10.24 9.98
CA VAL A 320 23.04 -10.98 8.74
C VAL A 320 21.87 -11.95 8.89
N TYR A 321 20.86 -11.74 8.06
CA TYR A 321 19.65 -12.55 7.99
C TYR A 321 19.64 -13.38 6.70
N GLU A 322 19.98 -14.67 6.80
CA GLU A 322 20.10 -15.54 5.64
C GLU A 322 18.94 -16.53 5.55
N ASN A 323 18.20 -16.47 4.44
CA ASN A 323 16.99 -17.26 4.19
C ASN A 323 15.97 -17.13 5.32
N CYS A 324 15.78 -15.92 5.81
CA CYS A 324 14.84 -15.64 6.89
C CYS A 324 13.45 -15.30 6.37
N ARG A 325 12.45 -15.66 7.16
CA ARG A 325 11.09 -15.12 7.06
C ARG A 325 10.85 -14.20 8.24
N LEU A 326 10.91 -12.90 7.98
CA LEU A 326 10.88 -11.83 8.99
C LEU A 326 9.63 -10.98 8.85
N GLY A 327 8.99 -10.65 9.97
CA GLY A 327 7.84 -9.73 9.99
C GLY A 327 6.66 -10.18 9.12
N ALA A 328 6.57 -11.46 8.76
CA ALA A 328 5.69 -11.90 7.68
C ALA A 328 4.60 -12.88 8.12
N ALA A 329 3.43 -12.73 7.51
CA ALA A 329 2.30 -13.65 7.63
C ALA A 329 2.07 -14.38 6.31
N PHE A 330 1.96 -15.71 6.34
CA PHE A 330 1.78 -16.50 5.12
C PHE A 330 0.46 -17.27 5.12
N GLY A 331 -0.54 -16.80 5.85
CA GLY A 331 -1.95 -17.18 5.67
C GLY A 331 -2.28 -18.62 6.05
N THR A 332 -1.54 -19.20 6.99
CA THR A 332 -1.85 -20.50 7.61
C THR A 332 -2.35 -20.29 9.04
N SER A 333 -3.02 -21.29 9.61
CA SER A 333 -3.66 -21.21 10.93
C SER A 333 -2.70 -20.88 12.10
N ASP A 334 -1.40 -21.05 11.89
CA ASP A 334 -0.31 -20.89 12.85
C ASP A 334 0.62 -19.70 12.55
N ARG A 335 0.41 -18.97 11.44
CA ARG A 335 1.14 -17.73 11.14
C ARG A 335 0.23 -16.69 10.47
N SER A 336 -0.66 -16.11 11.26
CA SER A 336 -1.52 -15.00 10.83
C SER A 336 -0.89 -13.64 11.11
N VAL A 337 0.08 -13.57 12.03
CA VAL A 337 0.80 -12.34 12.38
C VAL A 337 2.32 -12.58 12.37
N GLY A 338 3.07 -11.62 11.84
CA GLY A 338 4.53 -11.56 11.95
C GLY A 338 4.99 -10.16 12.38
N PHE A 339 5.96 -10.10 13.28
CA PHE A 339 6.54 -8.85 13.78
C PHE A 339 8.08 -8.94 13.77
N PHE A 340 8.73 -7.96 13.18
CA PHE A 340 10.17 -7.82 13.16
C PHE A 340 10.53 -6.38 13.51
N ILE A 341 11.57 -6.21 14.33
CA ILE A 341 12.20 -4.94 14.59
C ILE A 341 13.71 -5.13 14.70
N ASP A 342 14.45 -4.31 13.97
CA ASP A 342 15.87 -4.02 14.18
C ASP A 342 16.01 -2.57 14.70
N MET A 343 17.04 -2.28 15.49
CA MET A 343 17.23 -0.98 16.15
C MET A 343 18.64 -0.41 15.94
N GLY A 344 19.44 -0.97 15.04
CA GLY A 344 20.77 -0.44 14.76
C GLY A 344 21.62 -1.38 13.95
N GLY A 345 22.37 -0.88 12.97
CA GLY A 345 23.27 -1.73 12.21
C GLY A 345 23.49 -1.18 10.83
N ASN A 346 24.33 -1.86 10.04
CA ASN A 346 24.25 -1.86 8.59
C ASN A 346 24.05 -3.33 8.19
N ASP A 347 22.79 -3.68 8.00
CA ASP A 347 22.23 -5.01 8.05
C ASP A 347 22.07 -5.61 6.66
N LYS A 348 22.11 -6.94 6.63
CA LYS A 348 22.05 -7.71 5.38
C LYS A 348 20.96 -8.75 5.43
N TYR A 349 19.89 -8.45 4.72
CA TYR A 349 18.71 -9.30 4.60
C TYR A 349 18.77 -10.14 3.32
N PHE A 350 19.54 -11.23 3.33
CA PHE A 350 19.66 -12.18 2.23
C PHE A 350 18.50 -13.18 2.19
N CYS A 351 17.32 -12.71 1.77
CA CYS A 351 16.07 -13.46 1.75
C CYS A 351 15.49 -13.61 0.32
N ASP A 352 16.29 -13.49 -0.73
CA ASP A 352 15.85 -13.54 -2.12
C ASP A 352 15.28 -14.90 -2.53
N ASP A 353 15.67 -15.98 -1.85
CA ASP A 353 15.10 -17.32 -2.03
C ASP A 353 13.88 -17.60 -1.13
N VAL A 354 13.44 -16.63 -0.33
CA VAL A 354 12.27 -16.72 0.56
C VAL A 354 11.13 -15.86 0.03
N ASN A 355 10.01 -16.50 -0.33
CA ASN A 355 8.78 -15.78 -0.66
C ASN A 355 7.98 -15.44 0.59
N ILE A 356 7.27 -14.31 0.61
CA ILE A 356 6.45 -13.81 1.73
C ILE A 356 7.33 -13.57 2.96
N THR A 357 8.17 -12.54 2.90
CA THR A 357 9.14 -12.16 3.94
C THR A 357 9.24 -10.62 4.04
N LEU A 358 10.10 -10.09 4.90
CA LEU A 358 10.37 -8.66 5.05
C LEU A 358 9.07 -7.84 5.16
N GLY A 359 8.25 -8.15 6.15
CA GLY A 359 7.00 -7.42 6.42
C GLY A 359 5.79 -7.87 5.60
N ALA A 360 5.95 -8.77 4.63
CA ALA A 360 4.86 -9.13 3.72
C ALA A 360 3.77 -10.03 4.36
N SER A 361 2.53 -9.91 3.88
CA SER A 361 1.39 -10.66 4.40
C SER A 361 0.47 -11.27 3.32
N ILE A 362 0.12 -12.54 3.48
CA ILE A 362 -1.03 -13.18 2.84
C ILE A 362 -2.01 -13.57 3.93
N MET A 363 -3.26 -13.11 3.83
CA MET A 363 -4.33 -13.48 4.75
C MET A 363 -3.94 -13.29 6.22
N GLY A 364 -3.37 -12.13 6.53
CA GLY A 364 -2.82 -11.84 7.85
C GLY A 364 -2.17 -10.46 7.93
N VAL A 365 -1.34 -10.28 8.96
CA VAL A 365 -0.65 -9.03 9.25
C VAL A 365 0.86 -9.25 9.26
N GLY A 366 1.60 -8.41 8.54
CA GLY A 366 3.05 -8.35 8.59
C GLY A 366 3.52 -6.95 8.99
N ALA A 367 4.57 -6.89 9.81
CA ALA A 367 5.22 -5.65 10.20
C ALA A 367 6.72 -5.87 10.32
N PHE A 368 7.47 -5.02 9.63
CA PHE A 368 8.93 -5.00 9.59
C PHE A 368 9.39 -3.56 9.79
N TYR A 369 10.23 -3.36 10.80
CA TYR A 369 10.78 -2.05 11.16
C TYR A 369 12.29 -2.20 11.26
N ASP A 370 13.03 -1.49 10.42
CA ASP A 370 14.44 -1.19 10.64
C ASP A 370 14.53 0.24 11.18
N LEU A 371 15.22 0.42 12.31
CA LEU A 371 15.34 1.69 13.02
C LEU A 371 16.80 2.06 13.29
N GLY A 372 17.72 1.56 12.47
CA GLY A 372 19.14 1.73 12.65
C GLY A 372 19.76 2.97 12.00
N GLY A 373 19.10 3.58 11.02
CA GLY A 373 19.62 4.65 10.18
C GLY A 373 20.90 4.24 9.41
N GLY A 374 21.01 2.97 9.03
CA GLY A 374 22.20 2.36 8.47
C GLY A 374 22.11 2.10 6.98
N ASP A 375 23.25 1.90 6.32
CA ASP A 375 23.26 1.53 4.89
C ASP A 375 22.94 0.03 4.73
N ASP A 376 21.68 -0.29 4.45
CA ASP A 376 21.14 -1.63 4.53
C ASP A 376 20.96 -2.30 3.16
N LEU A 377 21.03 -3.64 3.18
CA LEU A 377 20.84 -4.47 1.98
C LEU A 377 19.66 -5.41 2.14
N TYR A 378 18.55 -5.06 1.48
CA TYR A 378 17.31 -5.81 1.50
C TYR A 378 17.13 -6.66 0.24
N LYS A 379 17.25 -7.98 0.37
CA LYS A 379 16.94 -8.92 -0.72
C LYS A 379 15.76 -9.78 -0.37
N GLY A 380 14.60 -9.49 -0.96
CA GLY A 380 13.38 -10.27 -0.81
C GLY A 380 13.08 -11.14 -2.03
N GLY A 381 12.42 -12.29 -1.80
CA GLY A 381 11.86 -13.11 -2.87
C GLY A 381 10.59 -12.51 -3.48
N ASN A 382 9.61 -13.34 -3.82
CA ASN A 382 8.30 -12.85 -4.24
C ASN A 382 7.45 -12.51 -3.02
N MET A 383 6.72 -11.40 -3.03
CA MET A 383 5.99 -10.92 -1.86
C MET A 383 6.93 -10.55 -0.72
N SER A 384 7.46 -9.34 -0.78
CA SER A 384 8.39 -8.80 0.22
C SER A 384 8.24 -7.29 0.37
N LEU A 385 8.90 -6.70 1.37
CA LEU A 385 9.00 -5.26 1.56
C LEU A 385 7.60 -4.63 1.68
N GLY A 386 6.85 -5.08 2.69
CA GLY A 386 5.56 -4.47 3.02
C GLY A 386 4.41 -4.78 2.06
N SER A 387 4.52 -5.83 1.24
CA SER A 387 3.44 -6.23 0.32
C SER A 387 2.33 -7.05 1.00
N ALA A 388 1.06 -6.84 0.65
CA ALA A 388 -0.09 -7.50 1.28
C ALA A 388 -1.09 -8.14 0.29
N THR A 389 -1.78 -9.18 0.75
CA THR A 389 -2.99 -9.72 0.11
C THR A 389 -3.99 -10.24 1.10
N CYS A 390 -5.25 -9.82 0.98
CA CYS A 390 -6.29 -10.17 1.97
C CYS A 390 -5.80 -9.88 3.41
N GLY A 391 -5.00 -8.83 3.58
CA GLY A 391 -4.13 -8.62 4.72
C GLY A 391 -3.61 -7.19 4.77
N ILE A 392 -2.83 -6.89 5.80
CA ILE A 392 -2.15 -5.61 5.98
C ILE A 392 -0.66 -5.89 6.17
N ALA A 393 0.20 -5.08 5.54
CA ALA A 393 1.65 -5.22 5.65
C ALA A 393 2.30 -3.83 5.74
N SER A 394 3.28 -3.70 6.63
CA SER A 394 4.17 -2.54 6.69
C SER A 394 5.64 -2.98 6.63
N PHE A 395 6.41 -2.22 5.88
CA PHE A 395 7.87 -2.17 5.90
C PHE A 395 8.26 -0.71 6.12
N PHE A 396 9.18 -0.49 7.04
CA PHE A 396 9.67 0.83 7.40
C PHE A 396 11.16 0.73 7.66
N ASP A 397 11.89 1.61 7.01
CA ASP A 397 13.30 1.93 7.25
C ASP A 397 13.39 3.40 7.70
N ASP A 398 14.27 3.71 8.66
CA ASP A 398 14.42 5.05 9.24
C ASP A 398 15.65 5.86 8.75
N GLY A 399 16.34 5.33 7.73
CA GLY A 399 17.30 6.02 6.87
C GLY A 399 18.54 5.21 6.55
N GLY A 400 19.33 5.72 5.62
CA GLY A 400 20.45 4.99 5.06
C GLY A 400 20.60 5.26 3.58
N SER A 401 21.69 4.81 2.97
CA SER A 401 21.75 4.63 1.52
C SER A 401 21.57 3.15 1.18
N ASP A 402 20.33 2.77 0.89
CA ASP A 402 19.87 1.40 0.92
C ASP A 402 19.74 0.76 -0.45
N GLU A 403 19.77 -0.57 -0.46
CA GLU A 403 19.45 -1.36 -1.63
C GLU A 403 18.26 -2.29 -1.36
N TYR A 404 17.12 -1.95 -1.96
CA TYR A 404 15.87 -2.68 -1.90
C TYR A 404 15.65 -3.54 -3.14
N PHE A 405 15.67 -4.86 -2.99
CA PHE A 405 15.40 -5.81 -4.05
C PHE A 405 14.18 -6.70 -3.76
N THR A 406 13.26 -6.82 -4.72
CA THR A 406 12.19 -7.82 -4.71
C THR A 406 12.07 -8.52 -6.08
N LYS A 407 11.55 -9.74 -6.09
CA LYS A 407 11.25 -10.44 -7.35
C LYS A 407 9.93 -9.93 -7.94
N VAL A 408 8.82 -10.54 -7.56
CA VAL A 408 7.47 -10.18 -8.02
C VAL A 408 6.63 -9.80 -6.83
N TYR A 409 5.82 -8.75 -6.98
CA TYR A 409 4.83 -8.34 -5.99
C TYR A 409 5.50 -7.88 -4.69
N GLY A 410 6.13 -6.71 -4.65
CA GLY A 410 6.86 -6.25 -3.46
C GLY A 410 6.80 -4.74 -3.29
N GLN A 411 7.56 -4.20 -2.34
CA GLN A 411 7.73 -2.74 -2.15
C GLN A 411 6.38 -2.01 -2.09
N GLY A 412 5.57 -2.38 -1.09
CA GLY A 412 4.23 -1.82 -0.88
C GLY A 412 3.14 -2.33 -1.82
N ALA A 413 3.35 -3.45 -2.52
CA ALA A 413 2.33 -4.04 -3.40
C ALA A 413 1.09 -4.57 -2.65
N ALA A 414 -0.13 -4.39 -3.18
CA ALA A 414 -1.35 -4.80 -2.46
C ALA A 414 -2.54 -5.27 -3.32
N GLY A 415 -3.39 -6.14 -2.74
CA GLY A 415 -4.60 -6.67 -3.38
C GLY A 415 -5.56 -7.20 -2.33
N TYR A 416 -6.83 -6.78 -2.34
CA TYR A 416 -7.80 -7.02 -1.27
C TYR A 416 -7.24 -6.68 0.13
N GLY A 417 -6.38 -5.69 0.23
CA GLY A 417 -5.54 -5.44 1.40
C GLY A 417 -4.71 -4.18 1.24
N ILE A 418 -3.84 -3.92 2.22
CA ILE A 418 -3.05 -2.69 2.30
C ILE A 418 -1.58 -3.03 2.45
N GLY A 419 -0.76 -2.60 1.50
CA GLY A 419 0.69 -2.76 1.53
C GLY A 419 1.38 -1.42 1.59
N VAL A 420 2.31 -1.27 2.51
CA VAL A 420 3.03 -0.02 2.77
C VAL A 420 4.52 -0.32 2.85
N MET A 421 5.30 0.39 2.05
CA MET A 421 6.75 0.52 2.18
C MET A 421 7.07 1.99 2.38
N VAL A 422 7.84 2.27 3.42
CA VAL A 422 8.36 3.60 3.73
C VAL A 422 9.85 3.45 3.99
N ASP A 423 10.60 4.38 3.43
CA ASP A 423 12.00 4.64 3.70
C ASP A 423 12.12 6.13 4.08
N GLN A 424 12.92 6.46 5.10
CA GLN A 424 13.00 7.80 5.65
C GLN A 424 14.42 8.35 5.69
N ALA A 425 14.65 9.53 5.13
CA ALA A 425 15.87 10.24 5.38
C ALA A 425 15.94 10.77 6.82
N PRO A 426 17.15 10.81 7.42
CA PRO A 426 17.37 11.42 8.69
C PRO A 426 16.92 12.88 8.66
N PRO A 427 16.40 13.41 9.77
CA PRO A 427 15.93 14.79 9.81
C PRO A 427 17.04 15.76 9.40
N LEU A 428 16.74 16.64 8.45
CA LEU A 428 17.57 17.81 8.16
C LEU A 428 17.92 18.52 9.48
N VAL A 429 19.22 18.67 9.77
CA VAL A 429 19.69 19.38 10.96
C VAL A 429 19.25 20.85 10.84
N ASP A 430 18.24 21.25 11.60
CA ASP A 430 17.86 22.66 11.73
C ASP A 430 19.03 23.42 12.39
N THR A 431 19.84 24.06 11.57
CA THR A 431 20.95 24.92 12.01
C THR A 431 20.47 26.17 12.78
N GLY A 432 19.15 26.44 12.85
CA GLY A 432 18.57 27.54 13.60
C GLY A 432 18.78 28.92 12.98
N GLU A 433 19.26 29.00 11.73
CA GLU A 433 19.53 30.27 11.05
C GLU A 433 18.50 30.57 9.95
N SER A 434 17.97 31.80 9.97
CA SER A 434 16.92 32.25 9.06
C SER A 434 17.41 32.30 7.60
N PRO A 435 16.60 31.86 6.60
CA PRO A 435 17.00 31.75 5.19
C PRO A 435 17.31 33.07 4.47
N ALA A 436 17.22 34.22 5.14
CA ALA A 436 17.42 35.52 4.51
C ALA A 436 18.90 35.91 4.25
N ASN A 437 19.88 35.10 4.68
CA ASN A 437 21.31 35.48 4.65
C ASN A 437 22.28 34.42 4.09
N LYS A 438 21.84 33.30 3.51
CA LYS A 438 22.77 32.34 2.90
C LYS A 438 22.95 32.64 1.40
N GLU A 439 24.11 33.17 1.04
CA GLU A 439 24.75 32.80 -0.23
C GLU A 439 25.21 31.35 -0.04
N GLU A 440 24.60 30.42 -0.79
CA GLU A 440 24.89 28.98 -0.86
C GLU A 440 24.88 28.23 0.50
N GLU A 441 23.80 27.50 0.78
CA GLU A 441 23.85 26.44 1.78
C GLU A 441 24.93 25.44 1.37
N GLU A 442 25.97 25.30 2.18
CA GLU A 442 26.87 24.16 2.12
C GLU A 442 26.03 22.94 2.50
N ILE A 443 25.48 22.25 1.49
CA ILE A 443 24.81 20.96 1.66
C ILE A 443 25.90 20.02 2.15
N ASP A 444 25.71 19.42 3.32
CA ASP A 444 26.56 18.32 3.74
C ASP A 444 26.27 17.14 2.81
N GLU A 445 27.16 16.92 1.84
CA GLU A 445 27.06 15.83 0.87
C GLU A 445 26.99 14.45 1.55
N SER A 446 27.39 14.33 2.82
CA SER A 446 27.26 13.09 3.60
C SER A 446 25.86 12.83 4.15
N LEU A 447 24.94 13.79 4.04
CA LEU A 447 23.51 13.65 4.35
C LEU A 447 22.66 13.44 3.08
N ILE A 448 23.31 13.23 1.93
CA ILE A 448 22.62 12.93 0.67
C ILE A 448 22.62 11.42 0.50
N GLU A 449 21.49 10.81 0.83
CA GLU A 449 21.23 9.39 0.63
C GLU A 449 20.91 9.08 -0.83
N ASN A 450 21.16 7.84 -1.23
CA ASN A 450 20.91 7.38 -2.59
C ASN A 450 20.42 5.93 -2.57
N ASP A 451 19.12 5.78 -2.62
CA ASP A 451 18.47 4.49 -2.46
C ASP A 451 18.23 3.83 -3.81
N LYS A 452 18.28 2.51 -3.80
CA LYS A 452 18.04 1.71 -5.02
C LYS A 452 16.88 0.77 -4.81
N TYR A 453 15.82 1.01 -5.57
CA TYR A 453 14.63 0.18 -5.60
C TYR A 453 14.64 -0.67 -6.88
N ASP A 454 14.97 -1.95 -6.75
CA ASP A 454 14.98 -2.92 -7.84
C ASP A 454 13.86 -3.95 -7.71
N ALA A 455 13.08 -4.12 -8.78
CA ALA A 455 12.03 -5.14 -8.85
C ALA A 455 11.94 -5.81 -10.22
N TRP A 456 11.53 -7.09 -10.27
CA TRP A 456 11.22 -7.72 -11.56
C TRP A 456 9.86 -7.31 -12.10
N LEU A 457 8.85 -7.20 -11.22
CA LEU A 457 7.46 -6.95 -11.60
C LEU A 457 6.58 -6.59 -10.39
N MET A 458 5.51 -5.82 -10.59
CA MET A 458 4.44 -5.62 -9.58
C MET A 458 4.95 -5.00 -8.28
N ALA A 459 5.70 -3.90 -8.31
CA ALA A 459 6.32 -3.32 -7.13
C ALA A 459 6.25 -1.79 -7.10
N GLN A 460 6.88 -1.16 -6.10
CA GLN A 460 7.04 0.29 -5.98
C GLN A 460 5.66 0.97 -5.97
N GLY A 461 4.82 0.56 -5.01
CA GLY A 461 3.45 1.05 -4.90
C GLY A 461 2.56 0.47 -5.99
N PHE A 462 2.49 -0.85 -6.09
CA PHE A 462 1.58 -1.55 -7.02
C PHE A 462 0.26 -1.91 -6.36
N SER A 463 -0.86 -1.89 -7.09
CA SER A 463 -2.08 -2.51 -6.57
C SER A 463 -2.95 -3.27 -7.56
N ARG A 464 -3.69 -4.22 -6.98
CA ARG A 464 -4.64 -5.13 -7.61
C ARG A 464 -6.04 -4.86 -7.09
N GLN A 465 -6.98 -5.74 -7.44
CA GLN A 465 -8.38 -5.64 -7.06
C GLN A 465 -8.53 -5.28 -5.58
N TRP A 466 -9.20 -4.16 -5.30
CA TRP A 466 -9.43 -3.70 -3.92
C TRP A 466 -8.18 -3.59 -3.04
N GLY A 467 -7.01 -3.41 -3.66
CA GLY A 467 -5.73 -3.20 -3.00
C GLY A 467 -5.40 -1.73 -2.81
N ILE A 468 -4.61 -1.45 -1.79
CA ILE A 468 -4.02 -0.14 -1.53
C ILE A 468 -2.52 -0.32 -1.41
N GLY A 469 -1.77 0.14 -2.40
CA GLY A 469 -0.32 0.05 -2.40
C GLY A 469 0.35 1.41 -2.25
N LEU A 470 1.31 1.52 -1.34
CA LEU A 470 2.13 2.71 -1.14
C LEU A 470 3.61 2.32 -1.08
N CYS A 471 4.41 2.97 -1.91
CA CYS A 471 5.86 3.07 -1.74
C CYS A 471 6.18 4.55 -1.53
N HIS A 472 6.85 4.87 -0.43
CA HIS A 472 7.20 6.22 -0.05
C HIS A 472 8.71 6.26 0.21
N GLY A 473 9.45 6.89 -0.71
CA GLY A 473 10.86 7.22 -0.56
C GLY A 473 11.00 8.64 -0.03
N SER A 474 12.10 8.89 0.67
CA SER A 474 12.32 10.17 1.32
C SER A 474 12.99 11.17 0.40
N ARG A 475 13.84 12.06 0.90
CA ARG A 475 14.48 13.12 0.10
C ARG A 475 15.94 12.74 -0.17
N SER A 476 16.16 11.91 -1.18
CA SER A 476 17.41 11.23 -1.56
C SER A 476 17.55 11.23 -3.09
N ASN A 477 18.73 10.94 -3.68
CA ASN A 477 18.81 10.74 -5.14
C ASN A 477 18.66 9.26 -5.47
N ASP A 478 17.46 8.87 -5.82
CA ASP A 478 17.04 7.48 -5.86
C ASP A 478 17.02 6.92 -7.27
N THR A 479 17.12 5.59 -7.34
CA THR A 479 16.89 4.85 -8.57
C THR A 479 15.78 3.84 -8.36
N TYR A 480 14.65 4.09 -9.02
CA TYR A 480 13.53 3.16 -9.12
C TYR A 480 13.60 2.39 -10.43
N HIS A 481 13.97 1.13 -10.37
CA HIS A 481 14.02 0.24 -11.53
C HIS A 481 13.05 -0.93 -11.40
N ALA A 482 12.19 -1.10 -12.42
CA ALA A 482 11.23 -2.21 -12.48
C ALA A 482 11.18 -2.90 -13.85
N GLY A 483 11.56 -4.18 -13.91
CA GLY A 483 11.47 -4.99 -15.13
C GLY A 483 12.64 -5.96 -15.32
N GLY A 484 13.08 -6.14 -16.57
CA GLY A 484 14.29 -6.91 -16.91
C GLY A 484 14.16 -8.43 -16.94
N VAL A 485 13.03 -9.01 -16.50
CA VAL A 485 12.85 -10.48 -16.43
C VAL A 485 11.75 -11.01 -17.36
N TYR A 486 10.54 -10.47 -17.29
CA TYR A 486 9.40 -10.97 -18.05
C TYR A 486 9.18 -10.14 -19.32
N LEU A 487 9.41 -10.72 -20.50
CA LEU A 487 9.20 -10.03 -21.78
C LEU A 487 7.71 -9.73 -22.01
N HIS A 488 7.41 -8.61 -22.64
CA HIS A 488 6.06 -8.25 -23.11
C HIS A 488 5.74 -8.89 -24.48
N ALA A 489 6.07 -10.18 -24.62
CA ALA A 489 5.83 -10.93 -25.83
C ALA A 489 4.34 -11.33 -25.97
N PRO A 490 3.79 -11.41 -27.20
CA PRO A 490 4.47 -11.23 -28.48
C PRO A 490 4.50 -9.78 -29.00
N LEU A 491 3.90 -8.81 -28.29
CA LEU A 491 3.76 -7.44 -28.78
C LEU A 491 5.12 -6.73 -28.84
N PHE A 492 5.93 -6.86 -27.80
CA PHE A 492 7.35 -6.49 -27.78
C PHE A 492 8.20 -7.69 -27.35
N ASN A 493 9.06 -8.17 -28.25
CA ASN A 493 9.93 -9.31 -27.98
C ASN A 493 11.31 -8.90 -27.44
N ASP A 494 11.53 -7.61 -27.21
CA ASP A 494 12.77 -6.98 -26.75
C ASP A 494 12.53 -5.96 -25.62
N ARG A 495 11.36 -6.00 -24.99
CA ARG A 495 10.95 -5.12 -23.88
C ARG A 495 10.27 -5.91 -22.77
N TYR A 496 10.34 -5.39 -21.56
CA TYR A 496 9.88 -6.07 -20.36
C TYR A 496 8.55 -5.52 -19.85
N GLN A 497 7.85 -6.35 -19.08
CA GLN A 497 6.71 -5.92 -18.27
C GLN A 497 7.25 -5.36 -16.96
N SER A 498 6.64 -4.29 -16.45
CA SER A 498 7.02 -3.66 -15.17
C SER A 498 5.88 -3.74 -14.14
N PHE A 499 4.66 -3.28 -14.47
CA PHE A 499 3.53 -3.19 -13.53
C PHE A 499 3.89 -2.51 -12.20
N SER A 500 4.64 -1.41 -12.22
CA SER A 500 5.24 -0.85 -11.00
C SER A 500 5.19 0.68 -10.96
N GLN A 501 5.72 1.30 -9.91
CA GLN A 501 5.86 2.75 -9.78
C GLN A 501 4.50 3.45 -9.79
N GLY A 502 3.67 3.14 -8.78
CA GLY A 502 2.32 3.69 -8.70
C GLY A 502 1.36 3.11 -9.75
N PHE A 503 1.55 1.86 -10.17
CA PHE A 503 0.67 1.20 -11.14
C PHE A 503 -0.45 0.41 -10.44
N SER A 504 -1.69 0.54 -10.92
CA SER A 504 -2.84 -0.21 -10.40
C SER A 504 -3.68 -0.88 -11.49
N ILE A 505 -4.15 -2.11 -11.25
CA ILE A 505 -4.93 -2.87 -12.23
C ILE A 505 -6.08 -3.73 -11.67
N GLY A 506 -7.23 -3.67 -12.33
CA GLY A 506 -8.39 -4.56 -12.13
C GLY A 506 -8.41 -5.79 -13.05
N SER A 507 -9.35 -6.71 -12.78
CA SER A 507 -9.61 -7.89 -13.61
C SER A 507 -10.68 -7.61 -14.65
N ARG A 508 -10.25 -7.27 -15.86
CA ARG A 508 -11.16 -6.98 -16.99
C ARG A 508 -12.09 -8.13 -17.36
N ASP A 509 -11.62 -9.38 -17.34
CA ASP A 509 -12.39 -10.54 -17.83
C ASP A 509 -13.58 -10.89 -16.94
N ILE A 510 -13.56 -10.48 -15.68
CA ILE A 510 -14.62 -10.69 -14.68
C ILE A 510 -15.19 -9.37 -14.13
N ASP A 511 -14.80 -8.25 -14.73
CA ASP A 511 -15.25 -6.88 -14.39
C ASP A 511 -14.98 -6.43 -12.93
N TYR A 512 -14.03 -7.06 -12.24
CA TYR A 512 -13.61 -6.61 -10.91
C TYR A 512 -12.65 -5.43 -11.03
N ALA A 513 -13.00 -4.33 -10.39
CA ALA A 513 -12.21 -3.12 -10.34
C ALA A 513 -10.85 -3.32 -9.67
N GLY A 514 -9.87 -2.48 -10.03
CA GLY A 514 -8.55 -2.48 -9.43
C GLY A 514 -8.48 -1.76 -8.08
N GLY A 515 -7.25 -1.43 -7.70
CA GLY A 515 -6.92 -0.77 -6.44
C GLY A 515 -6.58 0.70 -6.60
N ILE A 516 -5.98 1.26 -5.56
CA ILE A 516 -5.28 2.55 -5.61
C ILE A 516 -3.80 2.32 -5.30
N ALA A 517 -2.92 2.95 -6.07
CA ALA A 517 -1.48 2.75 -6.03
C ALA A 517 -0.76 4.10 -6.01
N PHE A 518 0.20 4.27 -5.11
CA PHE A 518 1.04 5.46 -4.99
C PHE A 518 2.52 5.08 -4.93
N LEU A 519 3.32 5.73 -5.78
CA LEU A 519 4.74 5.98 -5.51
C LEU A 519 4.87 7.45 -5.12
N LEU A 520 5.38 7.72 -3.93
CA LEU A 520 5.64 9.06 -3.42
C LEU A 520 7.14 9.20 -3.18
N ASP A 521 7.72 10.27 -3.69
CA ASP A 521 9.10 10.64 -3.46
C ASP A 521 9.17 12.06 -2.89
N ASP A 522 9.97 12.26 -1.84
CA ASP A 522 10.06 13.55 -1.15
C ASP A 522 11.13 14.49 -1.73
N GLY A 523 11.74 14.09 -2.85
CA GLY A 523 12.50 14.90 -3.79
C GLY A 523 13.96 14.49 -3.85
N GLY A 524 14.63 14.79 -4.95
CA GLY A 524 15.91 14.15 -5.26
C GLY A 524 16.36 14.48 -6.66
N ASN A 525 17.37 13.82 -7.19
CA ASN A 525 17.54 13.79 -8.64
C ASN A 525 17.42 12.32 -9.04
N ASP A 526 16.19 11.94 -9.36
CA ASP A 526 15.74 10.57 -9.31
C ASP A 526 15.65 9.94 -10.68
N TYR A 527 15.82 8.63 -10.73
CA TYR A 527 15.72 7.84 -11.95
C TYR A 527 14.55 6.87 -11.85
N TYR A 528 13.47 7.17 -12.56
CA TYR A 528 12.31 6.30 -12.71
C TYR A 528 12.42 5.50 -14.01
N LEU A 529 12.87 4.25 -13.88
CA LEU A 529 13.20 3.36 -14.99
C LEU A 529 12.25 2.16 -15.05
N GLY A 530 11.52 2.03 -16.15
CA GLY A 530 10.71 0.85 -16.44
C GLY A 530 10.47 0.68 -17.93
N ASP A 531 9.72 -0.35 -18.34
CA ASP A 531 9.38 -0.54 -19.75
C ASP A 531 7.87 -0.36 -19.99
N ILE A 532 7.05 -1.31 -19.54
CA ILE A 532 5.63 -1.34 -19.88
C ILE A 532 4.78 -1.42 -18.61
N TYR A 533 3.71 -0.61 -18.54
CA TYR A 533 2.80 -0.53 -17.40
C TYR A 533 3.50 0.00 -16.13
N ASN A 534 3.98 1.24 -16.14
CA ASN A 534 4.64 1.85 -14.98
C ASN A 534 4.43 3.36 -14.88
N GLN A 535 4.81 3.96 -13.75
CA GLN A 535 4.82 5.42 -13.52
C GLN A 535 3.40 6.01 -13.53
N GLY A 536 2.68 5.86 -12.43
CA GLY A 536 1.41 6.54 -12.17
C GLY A 536 0.27 6.16 -13.12
N VAL A 537 -0.03 4.86 -13.26
CA VAL A 537 -1.01 4.37 -14.25
C VAL A 537 -2.13 3.58 -13.62
N GLY A 538 -3.36 3.88 -14.04
CA GLY A 538 -4.53 3.05 -13.77
C GLY A 538 -4.94 2.22 -14.99
N TYR A 539 -5.30 0.96 -14.75
CA TYR A 539 -5.92 0.05 -15.70
C TYR A 539 -7.16 -0.63 -15.10
N TRP A 540 -8.33 -0.50 -15.73
CA TRP A 540 -9.59 -1.13 -15.30
C TRP A 540 -10.09 -0.76 -13.89
N TYR A 541 -10.89 0.31 -13.82
CA TYR A 541 -11.52 0.86 -12.61
C TYR A 541 -10.55 1.04 -11.44
N SER A 542 -9.36 1.53 -11.74
CA SER A 542 -8.26 1.66 -10.78
C SER A 542 -7.64 3.04 -10.85
N GLY A 543 -6.89 3.41 -9.80
CA GLY A 543 -6.10 4.63 -9.75
C GLY A 543 -4.64 4.34 -9.52
N GLY A 544 -3.76 4.82 -10.41
CA GLY A 544 -2.32 4.73 -10.21
C GLY A 544 -1.68 6.11 -10.26
N PHE A 545 -0.81 6.40 -9.32
CA PHE A 545 -0.29 7.74 -9.07
C PHE A 545 1.21 7.71 -8.74
N LEU A 546 1.95 8.65 -9.32
CA LEU A 546 3.32 9.00 -8.91
C LEU A 546 3.31 10.47 -8.47
N TYR A 547 3.94 10.76 -7.35
CA TYR A 547 4.09 12.13 -6.86
C TYR A 547 5.54 12.37 -6.46
N ASP A 548 6.19 13.31 -7.13
CA ASP A 548 7.56 13.73 -6.85
C ASP A 548 7.53 15.16 -6.30
N ARG A 549 8.22 15.39 -5.17
CA ARG A 549 8.31 16.72 -4.55
C ARG A 549 9.39 17.61 -5.15
N GLY A 550 10.27 17.05 -5.97
CA GLY A 550 11.04 17.73 -6.98
C GLY A 550 12.54 17.48 -6.91
N GLY A 551 13.21 17.96 -7.96
CA GLY A 551 14.64 18.06 -8.19
C GLY A 551 14.88 17.81 -9.68
N ASN A 552 15.98 17.25 -10.18
CA ASN A 552 16.13 17.11 -11.65
C ASN A 552 16.03 15.65 -12.07
N ASP A 553 14.82 15.25 -12.44
CA ASP A 553 14.41 13.86 -12.48
C ASP A 553 14.38 13.29 -13.91
N HIS A 554 14.57 11.98 -13.97
CA HIS A 554 14.61 11.23 -15.21
C HIS A 554 13.57 10.12 -15.22
N TYR A 555 12.52 10.33 -16.01
CA TYR A 555 11.46 9.36 -16.22
C TYR A 555 11.66 8.68 -17.57
N GLU A 556 12.03 7.40 -17.60
CA GLU A 556 12.16 6.63 -18.83
C GLU A 556 11.25 5.40 -18.83
N MET A 557 10.44 5.29 -19.90
CA MET A 557 9.65 4.09 -20.17
C MET A 557 9.45 3.79 -21.66
N THR A 558 8.85 2.63 -21.95
CA THR A 558 8.48 2.22 -23.30
C THR A 558 7.02 2.46 -23.64
N GLN A 559 6.02 1.89 -22.95
CA GLN A 559 4.62 1.99 -23.34
C GLN A 559 3.66 1.85 -22.14
N TYR A 560 2.50 2.51 -22.20
CA TYR A 560 1.43 2.43 -21.19
C TYR A 560 1.93 2.86 -19.82
N GLY A 561 2.42 4.10 -19.73
CA GLY A 561 3.12 4.61 -18.55
C GLY A 561 2.97 6.10 -18.37
N GLN A 562 3.73 6.69 -17.45
CA GLN A 562 3.82 8.14 -17.26
C GLN A 562 2.46 8.84 -17.12
N GLY A 563 1.72 8.52 -16.06
CA GLY A 563 0.50 9.24 -15.70
C GLY A 563 -0.74 8.82 -16.46
N SER A 564 -0.73 7.66 -17.11
CA SER A 564 -1.77 7.29 -18.07
C SER A 564 -2.98 6.60 -17.46
N GLY A 565 -4.18 6.97 -17.93
CA GLY A 565 -5.42 6.25 -17.64
C GLY A 565 -5.77 5.27 -18.77
N ILE A 566 -6.03 4.00 -18.46
CA ILE A 566 -6.25 2.96 -19.48
C ILE A 566 -7.50 2.14 -19.15
N HIS A 567 -8.47 2.11 -20.06
CA HIS A 567 -9.71 1.33 -19.95
C HIS A 567 -10.47 1.60 -18.64
N LEU A 568 -11.32 2.63 -18.63
CA LEU A 568 -12.18 2.94 -17.47
C LEU A 568 -11.37 3.11 -16.18
N ALA A 569 -10.26 3.84 -16.22
CA ALA A 569 -9.36 4.02 -15.09
C ALA A 569 -8.75 5.42 -15.06
N VAL A 570 -8.00 5.72 -13.99
CA VAL A 570 -7.33 7.00 -13.81
C VAL A 570 -5.84 6.84 -13.55
N GLY A 571 -5.03 7.68 -14.19
CA GLY A 571 -3.58 7.75 -13.95
C GLY A 571 -3.16 9.18 -13.64
N GLY A 572 -2.04 9.33 -12.93
CA GLY A 572 -1.45 10.65 -12.80
C GLY A 572 -0.02 10.71 -12.31
N ILE A 573 0.66 11.78 -12.73
CA ILE A 573 1.96 12.20 -12.21
C ILE A 573 1.85 13.67 -11.83
N ILE A 574 2.35 13.99 -10.64
CA ILE A 574 2.63 15.36 -10.23
C ILE A 574 4.11 15.43 -9.88
N ASP A 575 4.83 16.29 -10.60
CA ASP A 575 6.18 16.72 -10.27
C ASP A 575 6.09 18.18 -9.80
N ASN A 576 6.69 18.49 -8.66
CA ASN A 576 6.55 19.80 -8.02
C ASN A 576 7.56 20.85 -8.50
N SER A 577 8.77 20.45 -8.90
CA SER A 577 9.80 21.40 -9.34
C SER A 577 11.03 20.69 -9.87
N GLY A 578 11.72 21.27 -10.84
CA GLY A 578 12.88 20.61 -11.36
C GLY A 578 13.44 21.13 -12.66
N ASN A 579 14.26 20.35 -13.34
CA ASN A 579 14.43 20.45 -14.79
C ASN A 579 14.42 19.03 -15.32
N ASP A 580 13.22 18.56 -15.62
CA ASP A 580 12.93 17.14 -15.66
C ASP A 580 12.92 16.61 -17.07
N SER A 581 13.13 15.31 -17.19
CA SER A 581 13.20 14.66 -18.49
C SER A 581 12.31 13.44 -18.55
N TYR A 582 11.31 13.52 -19.41
CA TYR A 582 10.31 12.47 -19.62
C TYR A 582 10.53 11.84 -20.99
N THR A 583 10.98 10.60 -21.01
CA THR A 583 11.24 9.82 -22.22
C THR A 583 10.28 8.63 -22.33
N MET A 584 9.51 8.62 -23.40
CA MET A 584 8.64 7.50 -23.79
C MET A 584 9.06 6.98 -25.16
N ASN A 585 9.50 5.71 -25.22
CA ASN A 585 9.95 5.10 -26.47
C ASN A 585 8.80 4.71 -27.42
N ASN A 586 7.60 4.48 -26.93
CA ASN A 586 6.41 4.17 -27.73
C ASN A 586 5.08 4.62 -27.07
N GLY A 587 4.12 5.08 -27.87
CA GLY A 587 2.81 5.49 -27.34
C GLY A 587 2.05 4.32 -26.76
N LEU A 588 1.37 4.43 -25.60
CA LEU A 588 0.78 5.60 -24.96
C LEU A 588 1.48 5.99 -23.64
N GLY A 589 1.59 7.30 -23.33
CA GLY A 589 2.23 7.79 -22.09
C GLY A 589 2.12 9.31 -21.89
N GLN A 590 2.82 9.91 -20.92
CA GLN A 590 2.85 11.36 -20.64
C GLN A 590 1.46 11.99 -20.49
N GLY A 591 0.66 11.43 -19.57
CA GLY A 591 -0.72 11.81 -19.35
C GLY A 591 -1.66 11.45 -20.49
N GLY A 592 -1.23 10.61 -21.44
CA GLY A 592 -2.11 10.02 -22.45
C GLY A 592 -3.18 9.14 -21.81
N SER A 593 -4.39 9.14 -22.38
CA SER A 593 -5.52 8.39 -21.84
C SER A 593 -6.26 7.63 -22.93
N HIS A 594 -6.74 6.42 -22.62
CA HIS A 594 -7.39 5.53 -23.59
C HIS A 594 -8.63 4.83 -23.04
N ASP A 595 -9.67 4.70 -23.88
CA ASP A 595 -10.88 3.92 -23.62
C ASP A 595 -11.62 4.36 -22.34
N PHE A 596 -12.31 5.50 -22.39
CA PHE A 596 -13.12 6.00 -21.26
C PHE A 596 -12.34 6.26 -19.98
N ALA A 597 -11.02 6.45 -20.09
CA ALA A 597 -10.16 6.78 -18.97
C ALA A 597 -9.97 8.29 -18.80
N ALA A 598 -9.35 8.67 -17.68
CA ALA A 598 -8.91 10.03 -17.43
C ALA A 598 -7.48 10.06 -16.86
N SER A 599 -6.74 11.13 -17.10
CA SER A 599 -5.40 11.30 -16.54
C SER A 599 -5.04 12.75 -16.29
N VAL A 600 -4.09 12.95 -15.37
CA VAL A 600 -3.39 14.22 -15.18
C VAL A 600 -1.88 14.01 -15.13
N MET A 601 -1.16 14.70 -16.00
CA MET A 601 0.29 14.87 -15.92
C MET A 601 0.54 16.33 -15.63
N MET A 602 1.23 16.63 -14.54
CA MET A 602 1.45 18.00 -14.10
C MET A 602 2.88 18.16 -13.63
N ASP A 603 3.63 18.95 -14.38
CA ASP A 603 4.93 19.46 -13.96
C ASP A 603 4.75 20.91 -13.47
N ARG A 604 5.16 21.21 -12.24
CA ARG A 604 4.84 22.47 -11.56
C ARG A 604 5.97 23.49 -11.57
N GLY A 605 7.09 23.17 -12.20
CA GLY A 605 8.00 24.21 -12.65
C GLY A 605 9.36 23.69 -12.99
N GLY A 606 9.97 24.26 -14.01
CA GLY A 606 11.26 23.81 -14.45
C GLY A 606 11.58 24.27 -15.86
N ASN A 607 12.60 23.67 -16.47
CA ASN A 607 12.79 23.74 -17.92
C ASN A 607 12.83 22.33 -18.47
N ASP A 608 11.65 21.77 -18.63
CA ASP A 608 11.49 20.33 -18.75
C ASP A 608 11.53 19.87 -20.21
N ARG A 609 11.82 18.58 -20.37
CA ARG A 609 11.99 17.97 -21.68
C ARG A 609 11.12 16.73 -21.82
N TYR A 610 10.18 16.82 -22.75
CA TYR A 610 9.30 15.72 -23.11
C TYR A 610 9.71 15.10 -24.46
N ILE A 611 10.03 13.81 -24.47
CA ILE A 611 10.28 13.00 -25.65
C ILE A 611 9.19 11.93 -25.71
N GLY A 612 8.29 12.05 -26.68
CA GLY A 612 7.20 11.11 -26.89
C GLY A 612 6.95 10.86 -28.38
N SER A 613 6.30 9.73 -28.68
CA SER A 613 5.94 9.35 -30.05
C SER A 613 4.47 9.64 -30.35
N THR A 614 3.57 8.67 -30.16
CA THR A 614 2.13 8.81 -30.41
C THR A 614 1.34 8.83 -29.10
N SER A 615 0.18 9.48 -29.08
CA SER A 615 -0.78 9.34 -27.96
C SER A 615 -0.19 9.73 -26.60
N CYS A 616 0.47 10.89 -26.56
CA CYS A 616 1.14 11.45 -25.38
C CYS A 616 0.80 12.92 -25.15
N ASN A 617 1.38 13.53 -24.12
CA ASN A 617 1.22 14.93 -23.74
C ASN A 617 -0.25 15.31 -23.55
N GLY A 618 -0.96 14.55 -22.71
CA GLY A 618 -2.38 14.79 -22.42
C GLY A 618 -3.34 14.39 -23.54
N SER A 619 -2.92 13.52 -24.47
CA SER A 619 -3.80 13.05 -25.55
C SER A 619 -4.92 12.13 -25.03
N GLY A 620 -6.18 12.41 -25.41
CA GLY A 620 -7.32 11.52 -25.18
C GLY A 620 -7.64 10.65 -26.41
N LEU A 621 -7.70 9.33 -26.22
CA LEU A 621 -8.07 8.36 -27.25
C LEU A 621 -9.33 7.59 -26.89
N THR A 622 -10.16 7.29 -27.90
CA THR A 622 -11.36 6.45 -27.75
C THR A 622 -12.25 6.91 -26.59
N ASN A 623 -12.65 8.19 -26.63
CA ASN A 623 -13.46 8.85 -25.59
C ASN A 623 -12.75 8.86 -24.23
N ALA A 624 -11.56 9.42 -24.15
CA ALA A 624 -10.82 9.58 -22.89
C ALA A 624 -10.35 11.03 -22.72
N VAL A 625 -9.96 11.40 -21.50
CA VAL A 625 -9.49 12.75 -21.17
C VAL A 625 -8.06 12.69 -20.66
N GLY A 626 -7.12 13.28 -21.37
CA GLY A 626 -5.78 13.54 -20.85
C GLY A 626 -5.62 15.02 -20.50
N LEU A 627 -5.08 15.30 -19.32
CA LEU A 627 -4.71 16.65 -18.91
C LEU A 627 -3.19 16.71 -18.79
N PHE A 628 -2.58 17.71 -19.43
CA PHE A 628 -1.15 17.96 -19.38
C PHE A 628 -0.89 19.43 -19.04
N PHE A 629 -0.17 19.66 -17.95
CA PHE A 629 0.23 20.97 -17.46
C PHE A 629 1.74 20.99 -17.23
N ASP A 630 2.37 22.10 -17.59
CA ASP A 630 3.81 22.38 -17.50
C ASP A 630 3.91 23.91 -17.26
N ARG A 631 4.73 24.33 -16.28
CA ARG A 631 4.72 25.68 -15.69
C ARG A 631 5.94 26.55 -16.02
#